data_AF-T1H5W6-F1
#
_entry.id   AF-T1H5W6-F1
#
_cell.length_a   1.000
_cell.length_b   1.000
_cell.length_c   1.000
_cell.angle_alpha   90.00
_cell.angle_beta   90.00
_cell.angle_gamma   90.00
#
_symmetry.space_group_name_H-M   'P 1'
#
loop_
_entity.id
_entity.type
_entity.pdbx_description
1 polymer ?
#
loop_
_entity_poly.entity_id
_entity_poly.type
_entity_poly.pdbx_seq_one_letter_code
_entity_poly.pdbx_strand_id
1 'polypeptide(L)' 'QYASKYAFGYRVRDFHTGNDFGHKQNLDKDGVTRGQYHILLPDGRVQNVKYHADETGFHADVSFESGH' A
#
# COMPACT_ATOMS: atom_id res chain seq x y z
N GLN A 1 12.40 17.53 -17.83
CA GLN A 1 11.06 16.92 -17.70
C GLN A 1 10.67 17.01 -16.22
N TYR A 2 9.75 17.90 -15.85
CA TYR A 2 9.30 18.03 -14.46
C TYR A 2 8.26 16.96 -14.18
N ALA A 3 8.70 15.71 -13.95
CA ALA A 3 7.85 14.77 -13.26
C ALA A 3 7.60 15.36 -11.87
N SER A 4 6.41 15.93 -11.66
CA SER A 4 6.01 16.47 -10.36
C SER A 4 6.10 15.33 -9.35
N LYS A 5 7.12 15.37 -8.50
CA LYS A 5 7.28 14.39 -7.43
C LYS A 5 6.04 14.46 -6.55
N TYR A 6 5.29 13.37 -6.48
CA TYR A 6 4.17 13.26 -5.57
C TYR A 6 4.46 12.19 -4.52
N ALA A 7 3.94 12.41 -3.32
CA ALA A 7 3.92 11.42 -2.26
C ALA A 7 2.65 11.65 -1.43
N PHE A 8 1.94 10.58 -1.12
CA PHE A 8 0.78 10.64 -0.25
C PHE A 8 0.68 9.37 0.59
N GLY A 9 -0.07 9.46 1.68
CA GLY A 9 -0.48 8.29 2.43
C GLY A 9 -1.58 8.61 3.42
N TYR A 10 -2.32 7.57 3.79
CA TYR A 10 -3.36 7.62 4.79
C TYR A 10 -3.43 6.30 5.56
N ARG A 11 -4.06 6.34 6.72
CA ARG A 11 -4.40 5.15 7.50
C ARG A 11 -5.72 5.39 8.23
N VAL A 12 -6.59 4.39 8.20
CA VAL A 12 -7.81 4.35 8.97
C VAL A 12 -7.63 3.26 10.01
N ARG A 13 -7.81 3.65 11.28
CA ARG A 13 -7.85 2.73 12.41
C ARG A 13 -9.09 3.05 13.23
N ASP A 14 -10.11 2.22 13.10
CA ASP A 14 -11.38 2.37 13.79
C ASP A 14 -11.56 1.23 14.79
N PHE A 15 -11.45 1.56 16.06
CA PHE A 15 -11.62 0.60 17.16
C PHE A 15 -13.07 0.14 17.35
N HIS A 16 -14.05 0.91 16.87
CA HIS A 16 -15.47 0.55 17.02
C HIS A 16 -15.88 -0.54 16.03
N THR A 17 -15.47 -0.41 14.77
CA THR A 17 -15.76 -1.40 13.72
C THR A 17 -14.67 -2.48 13.59
N GLY A 18 -13.51 -2.27 14.21
CA GLY A 18 -12.35 -3.16 14.10
C GLY A 18 -11.56 -2.97 12.79
N ASN A 19 -11.87 -1.96 11.98
CA ASN A 19 -11.19 -1.73 10.70
C ASN A 19 -9.78 -1.17 10.88
N ASP A 20 -8.77 -1.79 10.25
CA ASP A 20 -7.43 -1.24 10.08
C ASP A 20 -6.98 -1.41 8.63
N PHE A 21 -6.83 -0.29 7.92
CA PHE A 21 -6.28 -0.27 6.56
C PHE A 21 -5.50 1.01 6.33
N GLY A 22 -4.55 0.97 5.39
CA GLY A 22 -3.74 2.13 5.07
C GLY A 22 -3.04 1.97 3.74
N HIS A 23 -2.56 3.10 3.21
CA HIS A 23 -1.94 3.18 1.90
C HIS A 23 -0.88 4.29 1.93
N LYS A 24 0.27 4.04 1.33
CA LYS A 24 1.22 5.08 0.94
C LYS A 24 1.73 4.84 -0.48
N GLN A 25 1.97 5.91 -1.22
CA GLN A 25 2.51 5.87 -2.57
C GLN A 25 3.38 7.10 -2.84
N ASN A 26 4.43 6.92 -3.62
CA ASN A 26 5.25 8.00 -4.14
C ASN A 26 5.73 7.74 -5.58
N LEU A 27 6.09 8.81 -6.28
CA LEU A 27 6.90 8.76 -7.49
C LEU A 27 8.38 8.86 -7.10
N ASP A 28 9.18 7.89 -7.51
CA ASP A 28 10.61 7.92 -7.27
C ASP A 28 11.36 8.86 -8.24
N LYS A 29 12.70 8.81 -8.24
CA LYS A 29 13.54 9.63 -9.12
C LYS A 29 13.60 9.11 -10.56
N ASP A 30 13.28 7.84 -10.77
CA ASP A 30 13.38 7.13 -12.05
C ASP A 30 12.02 7.10 -12.79
N GLY A 31 10.99 7.73 -12.21
CA GLY A 31 9.64 7.76 -12.79
C GLY A 31 8.79 6.53 -12.43
N VAL A 32 9.28 5.67 -11.53
CA VAL A 32 8.56 4.49 -11.04
C VAL A 32 7.69 4.87 -9.86
N THR A 33 6.40 4.55 -9.95
CA THR A 33 5.47 4.69 -8.83
C THR A 33 5.67 3.52 -7.88
N ARG A 34 5.95 3.78 -6.60
CA ARG A 34 6.03 2.73 -5.57
C ARG A 34 5.01 2.98 -4.49
N GLY A 35 4.42 1.90 -3.97
CA GLY A 35 3.49 2.02 -2.88
C GLY A 35 3.31 0.74 -2.11
N GLN A 36 2.56 0.86 -1.03
CA GLN A 36 2.07 -0.28 -0.28
C GLN A 36 0.73 0.05 0.34
N TYR A 37 -0.13 -0.95 0.47
CA TYR A 37 -1.34 -0.87 1.28
C TYR A 37 -1.49 -2.10 2.15
N HIS A 38 -2.24 -1.96 3.24
CA HIS A 38 -2.61 -3.05 4.13
C HIS A 38 -4.10 -3.02 4.44
N ILE A 39 -4.67 -4.21 4.66
CA ILE A 39 -6.09 -4.39 5.00
C ILE A 39 -6.17 -5.51 6.04
N LEU A 40 -6.82 -5.25 7.18
CA LEU A 40 -7.26 -6.29 8.11
C LEU A 40 -8.47 -7.02 7.52
N LEU A 41 -8.34 -8.33 7.33
CA LEU A 41 -9.38 -9.19 6.77
C LEU A 41 -10.33 -9.69 7.87
N PRO A 42 -11.56 -10.10 7.51
CA PRO A 42 -12.53 -10.65 8.46
C PRO A 42 -12.06 -11.90 9.21
N ASP A 43 -11.08 -12.63 8.67
CA ASP A 43 -10.46 -13.80 9.31
C ASP A 43 -9.33 -13.46 10.29
N GLY A 44 -9.09 -12.17 10.54
CA GLY A 44 -8.05 -11.68 11.47
C GLY A 44 -6.65 -11.60 10.87
N ARG A 45 -6.45 -11.98 9.60
CA ARG A 45 -5.17 -11.77 8.91
C ARG A 45 -5.04 -10.36 8.40
N VAL A 46 -3.82 -9.82 8.40
CA VAL A 46 -3.49 -8.58 7.68
C VAL A 46 -2.93 -8.96 6.32
N GLN A 47 -3.61 -8.54 5.26
CA GLN A 47 -3.05 -8.58 3.91
C GLN A 47 -2.16 -7.35 3.73
N ASN A 48 -0.91 -7.57 3.33
CA ASN A 48 0.06 -6.54 2.99
C ASN A 48 0.40 -6.65 1.51
N VAL A 49 0.23 -5.55 0.77
CA VAL A 49 0.59 -5.47 -0.65
C VAL A 49 1.65 -4.40 -0.82
N LYS A 50 2.80 -4.78 -1.36
CA LYS A 50 3.86 -3.86 -1.79
C LYS A 50 3.93 -3.91 -3.30
N TYR A 51 4.01 -2.76 -3.95
CA TYR A 51 3.98 -2.72 -5.40
C TYR A 51 4.87 -1.63 -5.99
N HIS A 52 5.19 -1.82 -7.26
CA HIS A 52 5.74 -0.78 -8.11
C HIS A 52 5.04 -0.80 -9.48
N ALA A 53 4.94 0.36 -10.10
CA ALA A 53 4.42 0.53 -11.45
C ALA A 53 5.44 1.31 -12.29
N ASP A 54 5.85 0.68 -13.39
CA ASP A 54 6.82 1.20 -14.35
C ASP A 54 6.32 0.97 -15.80
N GLU A 55 7.22 1.12 -16.77
CA GLU A 55 6.90 0.94 -18.20
C GLU A 55 6.46 -0.48 -18.57
N THR A 56 6.78 -1.47 -17.74
CA THR A 56 6.44 -2.88 -17.95
C THR A 56 5.13 -3.29 -17.29
N GLY A 57 4.52 -2.42 -16.48
CA GLY A 57 3.22 -2.62 -15.88
C GLY A 57 3.22 -2.49 -14.35
N PHE A 58 2.20 -3.08 -13.72
CA PHE A 58 2.02 -3.10 -12.27
C PHE A 58 2.50 -4.42 -11.69
N HIS A 59 3.43 -4.35 -10.74
CA HIS A 59 4.05 -5.50 -10.10
C HIS A 59 3.80 -5.45 -8.61
N ALA A 60 3.24 -6.51 -8.04
CA ALA A 60 2.87 -6.54 -6.63
C ALA A 60 3.31 -7.83 -5.93
N ASP A 61 3.87 -7.66 -4.74
CA ASP A 61 4.13 -8.70 -3.76
C ASP A 61 3.03 -8.66 -2.70
N VAL A 62 2.30 -9.77 -2.58
CA VAL A 62 1.21 -9.92 -1.60
C VAL A 62 1.66 -10.87 -0.50
N SER A 63 1.50 -10.45 0.74
CA SER A 63 1.81 -11.25 1.94
C SER A 63 0.68 -11.17 2.95
N PHE A 64 0.60 -12.16 3.83
CA PHE A 64 -0.41 -12.24 4.88
C PHE A 64 0.28 -12.46 6.23
N GLU A 65 -0.09 -11.65 7.22
CA GLU A 65 0.36 -11.78 8.60
C GLU A 65 -0.82 -12.21 9.48
N SER A 66 -0.64 -13.23 10.31
CA SER A 66 -1.66 -13.65 11.27
C SER A 66 -1.64 -12.74 12.50
N GLY A 67 -2.81 -12.22 12.89
CA GLY A 67 -2.98 -11.62 14.21
C GLY A 67 -2.96 -12.73 15.27
N HIS A 68 -1.96 -12.72 16.15
CA HIS A 68 -1.97 -13.50 17.39
C HIS A 68 -2.71 -12.73 18.48
#